data_AF-A0ABC8QZX3-F1
#
_entry.id   AF-A0ABC8QZX3-F1
#
_cell.length_a   1.000
_cell.length_b   1.000
_cell.length_c   1.000
_cell.angle_alpha   90.00
_cell.angle_beta   90.00
_cell.angle_gamma   90.00
#
_symmetry.space_group_name_H-M   'P 1'
#
loop_
_entity.id
_entity.type
_entity.pdbx_description
1 polymer ?
#
loop_
_entity_poly.entity_id
_entity_poly.type
_entity_poly.pdbx_seq_one_letter_code
_entity_poly.pdbx_strand_id
1 'polypeptide(L)'
;MKWEEFFPQKELRFPPSFQSRVISCASMEVLQSYLAWRQSDCHLENMYNTCLWMLIKSGNTELEAREIVKAEIGAENNLKEKQKHKQNELLFQKFGINYTELPSIFRQGSSIFKTKAEEIVKYNDNGTPVKRLRKKVVLVYSKNIAARSFWNKHLSLLKELGSFGQDLNKVRSEYLESFQLGSKLTLTNWIVIRIDGCHFHRFAEVHEFEKPNDEQALCLMNSCAVAVLEEFNDIVFSYGMSDEYRY
;
A
#
# COMPACT_ATOMS: atom_id res chain seq x y z
N MET A 1 -6.20 -19.16 10.03
CA MET A 1 -6.64 -17.75 10.01
C MET A 1 -5.65 -16.98 10.88
N LYS A 2 -5.02 -15.91 10.37
CA LYS A 2 -3.86 -15.27 11.05
C LYS A 2 -4.23 -14.34 12.22
N TRP A 3 -5.51 -14.12 12.48
CA TRP A 3 -5.99 -13.15 13.48
C TRP A 3 -5.38 -13.35 14.87
N GLU A 4 -5.45 -14.57 15.42
CA GLU A 4 -4.96 -14.89 16.76
C GLU A 4 -3.45 -14.71 16.93
N GLU A 5 -2.68 -14.76 15.84
CA GLU A 5 -1.23 -14.51 15.85
C GLU A 5 -0.90 -13.04 16.15
N PHE A 6 -1.78 -12.11 15.73
CA PHE A 6 -1.59 -10.67 15.87
C PHE A 6 -2.42 -10.07 17.00
N PHE A 7 -3.60 -10.64 17.28
CA PHE A 7 -4.53 -10.18 18.31
C PHE A 7 -4.94 -11.32 19.25
N PRO A 8 -4.01 -11.88 20.04
CA PRO A 8 -4.31 -13.06 20.89
C PRO A 8 -5.33 -12.78 22.00
N GLN A 9 -5.54 -11.51 22.35
CA GLN A 9 -6.47 -11.08 23.40
C GLN A 9 -7.74 -10.42 22.85
N LYS A 10 -7.90 -10.31 21.52
CA LYS A 10 -9.12 -9.76 20.91
C LYS A 10 -9.83 -10.85 20.11
N GLU A 11 -11.09 -11.08 20.39
CA GLU A 11 -11.93 -11.97 19.58
C GLU A 11 -12.25 -11.31 18.22
N LEU A 12 -12.16 -12.07 17.13
CA LEU A 12 -12.65 -11.64 15.81
C LEU A 12 -14.18 -11.70 15.80
N ARG A 13 -14.85 -10.57 16.02
CA ARG A 13 -16.31 -10.51 16.18
C ARG A 13 -17.07 -10.83 14.90
N PHE A 14 -16.52 -10.46 13.76
CA PHE A 14 -17.04 -10.81 12.44
C PHE A 14 -15.92 -10.78 11.40
N PRO A 15 -15.98 -11.61 10.35
CA PRO A 15 -14.96 -11.59 9.31
C PRO A 15 -15.01 -10.27 8.53
N PRO A 16 -13.84 -9.71 8.13
CA PRO A 16 -13.83 -8.59 7.20
C PRO A 16 -14.37 -9.05 5.84
N SER A 17 -14.93 -8.11 5.08
CA SER A 17 -15.46 -8.37 3.74
C SER A 17 -14.75 -7.48 2.74
N PHE A 18 -14.55 -8.00 1.53
CA PHE A 18 -13.82 -7.29 0.48
C PHE A 18 -14.57 -7.38 -0.84
N GLN A 19 -14.53 -6.28 -1.60
CA GLN A 19 -14.98 -6.20 -2.97
C GLN A 19 -13.77 -6.23 -3.88
N SER A 20 -13.81 -7.06 -4.92
CA SER A 20 -12.73 -7.14 -5.92
C SER A 20 -13.16 -6.53 -7.25
N ARG A 21 -12.21 -5.92 -7.96
CA ARG A 21 -12.37 -5.51 -9.36
C ARG A 21 -11.13 -5.86 -10.17
N VAL A 22 -11.36 -6.32 -11.39
CA VAL A 22 -10.29 -6.60 -12.36
C VAL A 22 -10.01 -5.34 -13.17
N ILE A 23 -8.73 -5.01 -13.32
CA ILE A 23 -8.23 -3.86 -14.06
C ILE A 23 -7.26 -4.39 -15.10
N SER A 24 -7.50 -4.05 -16.36
CA SER A 24 -6.70 -4.50 -17.50
C SER A 24 -5.70 -3.41 -17.88
N CYS A 25 -4.42 -3.66 -17.66
CA CYS A 25 -3.33 -2.74 -18.01
C CYS A 25 -2.70 -3.19 -19.34
N ALA A 26 -3.04 -2.51 -20.43
CA ALA A 26 -2.65 -2.90 -21.79
C ALA A 26 -1.15 -2.75 -22.11
N SER A 27 -0.39 -2.04 -21.27
CA SER A 27 1.05 -1.85 -21.43
C SER A 27 1.73 -1.65 -20.09
N MET A 28 3.07 -1.69 -20.12
CA MET A 28 3.89 -1.39 -18.95
C MET A 28 3.69 0.02 -18.42
N GLU A 29 3.51 0.98 -19.32
CA GLU A 29 3.27 2.39 -18.99
C GLU A 29 1.93 2.56 -18.27
N VAL A 30 0.89 1.81 -18.67
CA VAL A 30 -0.42 1.81 -17.99
C VAL A 30 -0.29 1.22 -16.58
N LEU A 31 0.42 0.09 -16.43
CA LEU A 31 0.67 -0.52 -15.13
C LEU A 31 1.46 0.43 -14.21
N GLN A 32 2.53 1.03 -14.72
CA GLN A 32 3.35 2.00 -13.99
C GLN A 32 2.52 3.21 -13.57
N SER A 33 1.68 3.74 -14.46
CA SER A 33 0.78 4.88 -14.18
C SER A 33 -0.24 4.54 -13.12
N TYR A 34 -0.81 3.33 -13.18
CA TYR A 34 -1.76 2.86 -12.19
C TYR A 34 -1.13 2.76 -10.80
N LEU A 35 0.07 2.16 -10.69
CA LEU A 35 0.80 2.04 -9.43
C LEU A 35 1.19 3.41 -8.87
N ALA A 36 1.68 4.32 -9.72
CA ALA A 36 2.01 5.70 -9.33
C ALA A 36 0.79 6.44 -8.77
N TRP A 37 -0.36 6.29 -9.45
CA TRP A 37 -1.62 6.87 -9.01
C TRP A 37 -2.03 6.36 -7.63
N ARG A 38 -2.08 5.03 -7.46
CA ARG A 38 -2.48 4.41 -6.18
C ARG A 38 -1.54 4.79 -5.05
N GLN A 39 -0.22 4.78 -5.27
CA GLN A 39 0.70 5.19 -4.23
C GLN A 39 0.58 6.69 -3.88
N SER A 40 0.34 7.55 -4.88
CA SER A 40 0.16 8.98 -4.62
C SER A 40 -1.10 9.26 -3.80
N ASP A 41 -2.19 8.55 -4.08
CA ASP A 41 -3.44 8.59 -3.29
C ASP A 41 -3.17 8.13 -1.85
N CYS A 42 -2.44 7.03 -1.67
CA CYS A 42 -2.07 6.53 -0.34
C CYS A 42 -1.37 7.58 0.52
N HIS A 43 -0.36 8.23 -0.05
CA HIS A 43 0.40 9.24 0.67
C HIS A 43 -0.45 10.45 1.06
N LEU A 44 -1.34 10.88 0.16
CA LEU A 44 -2.19 12.04 0.38
C LEU A 44 -3.25 11.74 1.46
N GLU A 45 -3.90 10.59 1.36
CA GLU A 45 -4.92 10.14 2.30
C GLU A 45 -4.34 9.85 3.69
N ASN A 46 -3.15 9.21 3.78
CA ASN A 46 -2.47 9.02 5.05
C ASN A 46 -2.27 10.33 5.79
N MET A 47 -1.70 11.30 5.08
CA MET A 47 -1.29 12.54 5.70
C MET A 47 -2.51 13.38 6.08
N TYR A 48 -3.56 13.37 5.26
CA TYR A 48 -4.88 13.88 5.64
C TYR A 48 -5.41 13.25 6.93
N ASN A 49 -5.46 11.92 7.01
CA ASN A 49 -5.97 11.20 8.18
C ASN A 49 -5.08 11.41 9.41
N THR A 50 -3.78 11.57 9.23
CA THR A 50 -2.86 11.92 10.32
C THR A 50 -3.20 13.31 10.86
N CYS A 51 -3.39 14.32 10.01
CA CYS A 51 -3.83 15.64 10.44
C CYS A 51 -5.17 15.58 11.19
N LEU A 52 -6.14 14.87 10.61
CA LEU A 52 -7.49 14.73 11.15
C LEU A 52 -7.46 14.13 12.56
N TRP A 53 -6.80 12.99 12.74
CA TRP A 53 -6.76 12.30 14.02
C TRP A 53 -5.91 13.04 15.07
N MET A 54 -4.88 13.77 14.67
CA MET A 54 -4.15 14.64 15.60
C MET A 54 -5.05 15.76 16.13
N LEU A 55 -5.86 16.39 15.27
CA LEU A 55 -6.85 17.40 15.71
C LEU A 55 -7.91 16.80 16.63
N ILE A 56 -8.44 15.62 16.32
CA ILE A 56 -9.42 14.92 17.17
C ILE A 56 -8.81 14.60 18.54
N LYS A 57 -7.58 14.07 18.58
CA LYS A 57 -6.86 13.79 19.83
C LYS A 57 -6.56 15.04 20.65
N SER A 58 -6.48 16.21 20.01
CA SER A 58 -6.37 17.51 20.68
C SER A 58 -7.70 18.08 21.19
N GLY A 59 -8.80 17.32 21.09
CA GLY A 59 -10.10 17.67 21.67
C GLY A 59 -11.13 18.24 20.69
N ASN A 60 -10.82 18.30 19.40
CA ASN A 60 -11.80 18.72 18.39
C ASN A 60 -12.78 17.58 18.10
N THR A 61 -14.01 17.93 17.76
CA THR A 61 -14.95 16.97 17.15
C THR A 61 -14.47 16.58 15.76
N GLU A 62 -14.94 15.45 15.23
CA GLU A 62 -14.58 15.02 13.88
C GLU A 62 -14.99 16.07 12.82
N LEU A 63 -16.16 16.70 12.98
CA LEU A 63 -16.63 17.74 12.07
C LEU A 63 -15.68 18.95 12.06
N GLU A 64 -15.34 19.46 13.25
CA GLU A 64 -14.40 20.59 13.38
C GLU A 64 -13.02 20.25 12.79
N ALA A 65 -12.49 19.06 13.10
CA ALA A 65 -11.21 18.60 12.58
C ALA A 65 -11.22 18.54 11.05
N ARG A 66 -12.30 18.03 10.43
CA ARG A 66 -12.45 18.00 8.96
C ARG A 66 -12.48 19.40 8.37
N GLU A 67 -13.20 20.33 8.97
CA GLU A 67 -13.29 21.72 8.50
C GLU A 67 -11.96 22.46 8.64
N ILE A 68 -11.21 22.24 9.73
CA ILE A 68 -9.85 22.77 9.89
C ILE A 68 -8.94 22.26 8.78
N VAL A 69 -8.86 20.94 8.56
CA VAL A 69 -7.99 20.39 7.52
C VAL A 69 -8.39 20.91 6.13
N LYS A 70 -9.70 21.02 5.83
CA LYS A 70 -10.18 21.61 4.57
C LYS A 70 -9.78 23.08 4.42
N ALA A 71 -9.92 23.89 5.47
CA ALA A 71 -9.55 25.30 5.45
C ALA A 71 -8.05 25.48 5.19
N GLU A 72 -7.20 24.69 5.83
CA GLU A 72 -5.74 24.72 5.64
C GLU A 72 -5.37 24.30 4.21
N ILE A 73 -6.00 23.24 3.69
CA ILE A 73 -5.76 22.76 2.32
C ILE A 73 -6.30 23.76 1.28
N GLY A 74 -7.45 24.39 1.52
CA GLY A 74 -8.14 25.31 0.61
C GLY A 74 -8.93 24.59 -0.49
N ALA A 75 -10.13 25.12 -0.81
CA ALA A 75 -11.13 24.47 -1.67
C ALA A 75 -10.71 24.21 -3.14
N GLU A 76 -9.69 24.92 -3.66
CA GLU A 76 -9.37 24.92 -5.09
C GLU A 76 -8.04 24.23 -5.47
N ASN A 77 -7.34 23.58 -4.53
CA ASN A 77 -6.05 23.00 -4.84
C ASN A 77 -6.19 21.63 -5.50
N ASN A 78 -6.55 21.59 -6.79
CA ASN A 78 -6.57 20.36 -7.59
C ASN A 78 -5.17 19.70 -7.76
N LEU A 79 -4.10 20.35 -7.27
CA LEU A 79 -2.76 19.80 -7.30
C LEU A 79 -2.44 19.04 -6.01
N LYS A 80 -2.39 17.71 -6.10
CA LYS A 80 -2.08 16.79 -4.98
C LYS A 80 -0.78 17.16 -4.25
N GLU A 81 0.23 17.68 -4.94
CA GLU A 81 1.50 18.10 -4.33
C GLU A 81 1.33 19.28 -3.37
N LYS A 82 0.52 20.27 -3.74
CA LYS A 82 0.24 21.43 -2.89
C LYS A 82 -0.56 21.03 -1.66
N GLN A 83 -1.52 20.10 -1.82
CA GLN A 83 -2.24 19.52 -0.68
C GLN A 83 -1.26 18.80 0.26
N LYS A 84 -0.34 18.01 -0.29
CA LYS A 84 0.68 17.31 0.50
C LYS A 84 1.54 18.27 1.31
N HIS A 85 2.04 19.34 0.68
CA HIS A 85 2.84 20.35 1.37
C HIS A 85 2.10 20.97 2.55
N LYS A 86 0.85 21.41 2.33
CA LYS A 86 0.02 22.06 3.36
C LYS A 86 -0.31 21.13 4.53
N GLN A 87 -0.62 19.85 4.27
CA GLN A 87 -0.85 18.89 5.35
C GLN A 87 0.42 18.63 6.15
N ASN A 88 1.58 18.54 5.50
CA ASN A 88 2.86 18.37 6.20
C ASN A 88 3.19 19.59 7.07
N GLU A 89 2.92 20.79 6.56
CA GLU A 89 3.07 22.05 7.30
C GLU A 89 2.16 22.10 8.53
N LEU A 90 0.89 21.70 8.38
CA LEU A 90 -0.07 21.58 9.48
C LEU A 90 0.43 20.62 10.57
N LEU A 91 0.93 19.44 10.19
CA LEU A 91 1.50 18.46 11.12
C LEU A 91 2.69 19.02 11.89
N PHE A 92 3.60 19.69 11.18
CA PHE A 92 4.81 20.22 11.78
C PHE A 92 4.51 21.40 12.71
N GLN A 93 3.73 22.38 12.25
CA GLN A 93 3.48 23.61 13.02
C GLN A 93 2.58 23.39 14.24
N LYS A 94 1.50 22.60 14.12
CA LYS A 94 0.55 22.40 15.24
C LYS A 94 0.95 21.28 16.19
N PHE A 95 1.65 20.25 15.69
CA PHE A 95 1.92 19.04 16.47
C PHE A 95 3.40 18.69 16.59
N GLY A 96 4.31 19.43 15.94
CA GLY A 96 5.74 19.11 15.92
C GLY A 96 6.05 17.79 15.20
N ILE A 97 5.13 17.27 14.38
CA ILE A 97 5.28 15.98 13.71
C ILE A 97 5.93 16.19 12.34
N ASN A 98 7.15 15.69 12.17
CA ASN A 98 7.74 15.52 10.85
C ASN A 98 7.20 14.24 10.20
N TYR A 99 6.25 14.39 9.26
CA TYR A 99 5.68 13.23 8.57
C TYR A 99 6.77 12.38 7.91
N THR A 100 7.87 12.96 7.42
CA THR A 100 8.91 12.17 6.75
C THR A 100 9.71 11.23 7.66
N GLU A 101 9.59 11.41 8.98
CA GLU A 101 10.24 10.61 10.02
C GLU A 101 9.33 9.51 10.58
N LEU A 102 8.03 9.53 10.29
CA LEU A 102 7.13 8.45 10.71
C LEU A 102 7.58 7.10 10.11
N PRO A 103 7.28 5.97 10.78
CA PRO A 103 7.56 4.63 10.28
C PRO A 103 7.13 4.43 8.82
N SER A 104 7.98 3.77 8.03
CA SER A 104 7.73 3.56 6.59
C SER A 104 6.46 2.75 6.33
N ILE A 105 6.10 1.84 7.25
CA ILE A 105 4.85 1.07 7.19
C ILE A 105 3.62 1.96 7.19
N PHE A 106 3.66 3.10 7.87
CA PHE A 106 2.56 4.08 7.83
C PHE A 106 2.59 4.86 6.53
N ARG A 107 3.74 5.14 5.94
CA ARG A 107 3.80 6.12 4.85
C ARG A 107 3.74 5.54 3.46
N GLN A 108 4.37 4.40 3.24
CA GLN A 108 4.77 3.96 1.90
C GLN A 108 3.87 2.87 1.32
N GLY A 109 2.98 2.32 2.13
CA GLY A 109 2.28 1.08 1.80
C GLY A 109 3.26 -0.10 1.73
N SER A 110 2.71 -1.30 1.57
CA SER A 110 3.48 -2.54 1.61
C SER A 110 3.62 -3.11 0.22
N SER A 111 4.85 -3.13 -0.32
CA SER A 111 5.14 -3.84 -1.57
C SER A 111 5.62 -5.25 -1.26
N ILE A 112 4.90 -6.24 -1.76
CA ILE A 112 5.21 -7.65 -1.52
C ILE A 112 5.37 -8.32 -2.87
N PHE A 113 6.46 -9.06 -3.05
CA PHE A 113 6.69 -9.80 -4.29
C PHE A 113 7.58 -11.01 -4.05
N LYS A 114 7.59 -11.90 -5.04
CA LYS A 114 8.45 -13.07 -5.02
C LYS A 114 9.83 -12.72 -5.58
N THR A 115 10.85 -13.22 -4.90
CA THR A 115 12.22 -13.21 -5.40
C THR A 115 12.84 -14.58 -5.28
N LYS A 116 13.97 -14.79 -5.95
CA LYS A 116 14.76 -16.01 -5.85
C LYS A 116 16.01 -15.69 -5.04
N ALA A 117 16.17 -16.35 -3.90
CA ALA A 117 17.32 -16.19 -3.03
C ALA A 117 17.99 -17.54 -2.77
N GLU A 118 19.31 -17.53 -2.61
CA GLU A 118 20.04 -18.71 -2.17
C GLU A 118 19.76 -18.96 -0.69
N GLU A 119 19.26 -20.15 -0.38
CA GLU A 119 19.02 -20.59 0.98
C GLU A 119 19.87 -21.81 1.29
N ILE A 120 20.49 -21.82 2.47
CA ILE A 120 21.25 -22.98 2.94
C ILE A 120 20.25 -24.03 3.39
N VAL A 121 20.15 -25.13 2.65
CA VAL A 121 19.18 -26.20 2.95
C VAL A 121 19.76 -27.27 3.86
N LYS A 122 21.08 -27.44 3.85
CA LYS A 122 21.82 -28.35 4.71
C LYS A 122 23.31 -28.02 4.67
N TYR A 123 24.06 -28.59 5.59
CA TYR A 123 25.51 -28.65 5.52
C TYR A 123 25.92 -30.07 5.11
N ASN A 124 26.94 -30.19 4.26
CA ASN A 124 27.58 -31.48 3.98
C ASN A 124 28.39 -31.92 5.21
N ASP A 125 28.84 -33.18 5.23
CA ASP A 125 29.65 -33.75 6.32
C ASP A 125 30.95 -32.94 6.59
N ASN A 126 31.45 -32.24 5.57
CA ASN A 126 32.62 -31.35 5.65
C ASN A 126 32.27 -29.91 6.08
N GLY A 127 31.05 -29.65 6.57
CA GLY A 127 30.59 -28.32 6.98
C GLY A 127 30.32 -27.33 5.84
N THR A 128 30.40 -27.75 4.58
CA THR A 128 30.11 -26.87 3.43
C THR A 128 28.60 -26.66 3.28
N PRO A 129 28.10 -25.41 3.22
CA PRO A 129 26.68 -25.13 3.05
C PRO A 129 26.21 -25.53 1.65
N VAL A 130 25.19 -26.38 1.58
CA VAL A 130 24.46 -26.68 0.35
C VAL A 130 23.40 -25.60 0.18
N LYS A 131 23.66 -24.71 -0.78
CA LYS A 131 22.72 -23.65 -1.14
C LYS A 131 21.79 -24.11 -2.24
N ARG A 132 20.51 -23.76 -2.14
CA ARG A 132 19.53 -23.94 -3.21
C ARG A 132 18.81 -22.62 -3.46
N LEU A 133 18.57 -22.33 -4.74
CA LEU A 133 17.77 -21.17 -5.12
C LEU A 133 16.30 -21.49 -4.85
N ARG A 134 15.70 -20.78 -3.91
CA ARG A 134 14.28 -20.94 -3.55
C ARG A 134 13.52 -19.66 -3.79
N LYS A 135 12.24 -19.79 -4.16
CA LYS A 135 11.31 -18.66 -4.19
C LYS A 135 11.06 -18.22 -2.75
N LYS A 136 11.22 -16.93 -2.48
CA LYS A 136 10.95 -16.29 -1.19
C LYS A 136 10.06 -15.08 -1.43
N VAL A 137 9.07 -14.88 -0.57
CA VAL A 137 8.29 -13.64 -0.55
C VAL A 137 9.07 -12.58 0.23
N VAL A 138 9.20 -11.39 -0.35
CA VAL A 138 9.83 -10.23 0.30
C VAL A 138 8.81 -9.13 0.46
N LEU A 139 8.81 -8.51 1.64
CA LEU A 139 8.06 -7.30 1.97
C LEU A 139 9.04 -6.13 2.01
N VAL A 140 8.75 -5.08 1.25
CA VAL A 140 9.55 -3.86 1.20
C VAL A 140 8.67 -2.62 1.27
N TYR A 141 9.21 -1.57 1.85
CA TYR A 141 8.61 -0.24 1.86
C TYR A 141 9.41 0.65 0.90
N SER A 142 8.72 1.33 -0.02
CA SER A 142 9.38 2.22 -0.98
C SER A 142 8.62 3.54 -1.14
N LYS A 143 9.36 4.65 -1.16
CA LYS A 143 8.82 6.00 -1.43
C LYS A 143 8.22 6.13 -2.84
N ASN A 144 8.71 5.33 -3.79
CA ASN A 144 8.22 5.36 -5.17
C ASN A 144 8.27 3.95 -5.75
N ILE A 145 7.16 3.23 -5.65
CA ILE A 145 7.00 1.91 -6.24
C ILE A 145 6.77 2.00 -7.73
N ALA A 146 6.56 3.18 -8.34
CA ALA A 146 6.45 3.33 -9.78
C ALA A 146 7.77 3.76 -10.44
N ALA A 147 8.82 3.98 -9.65
CA ALA A 147 10.13 4.37 -10.15
C ALA A 147 10.83 3.19 -10.85
N ARG A 148 11.52 3.50 -11.92
CA ARG A 148 12.42 2.57 -12.61
C ARG A 148 13.44 1.97 -11.66
N SER A 149 13.98 2.78 -10.73
CA SER A 149 14.96 2.35 -9.74
C SER A 149 14.43 1.28 -8.78
N PHE A 150 13.14 1.31 -8.45
CA PHE A 150 12.51 0.29 -7.62
C PHE A 150 12.37 -1.03 -8.40
N TRP A 151 11.72 -0.98 -9.57
CA TRP A 151 11.44 -2.18 -10.38
C TRP A 151 12.69 -2.87 -10.89
N ASN A 152 13.62 -2.10 -11.43
CA ASN A 152 14.82 -2.66 -12.07
C ASN A 152 15.86 -3.13 -11.05
N LYS A 153 15.77 -2.68 -9.78
CA LYS A 153 16.61 -3.19 -8.68
C LYS A 153 16.22 -4.63 -8.31
N HIS A 154 14.96 -5.00 -8.50
CA HIS A 154 14.46 -6.33 -8.15
C HIS A 154 14.42 -7.23 -9.39
N LEU A 155 15.51 -7.97 -9.61
CA LEU A 155 15.69 -8.89 -10.75
C LEU A 155 14.51 -9.85 -11.00
N SER A 156 13.79 -10.26 -9.96
CA SER A 156 12.59 -11.09 -10.11
C SER A 156 11.43 -10.33 -10.76
N LEU A 157 11.17 -9.10 -10.33
CA LEU A 157 10.17 -8.24 -10.95
C LEU A 157 10.56 -7.91 -12.40
N LEU A 158 11.82 -7.59 -12.63
CA LEU A 158 12.34 -7.29 -13.97
C LEU A 158 12.15 -8.48 -14.95
N LYS A 159 12.31 -9.72 -14.49
CA LYS A 159 12.17 -10.91 -15.33
C LYS A 159 10.72 -11.29 -15.60
N GLU A 160 9.87 -11.20 -14.58
CA GLU A 160 8.48 -11.67 -14.64
C GLU A 160 7.54 -10.59 -15.21
N LEU A 161 7.76 -9.33 -14.82
CA LEU A 161 6.94 -8.20 -15.24
C LEU A 161 7.61 -7.35 -16.32
N GLY A 162 8.95 -7.33 -16.41
CA GLY A 162 9.67 -6.51 -17.40
C GLY A 162 10.23 -5.22 -16.80
N SER A 163 10.84 -4.38 -17.63
CA SER A 163 11.47 -3.13 -17.20
C SER A 163 10.57 -1.93 -17.39
N PHE A 164 10.61 -0.98 -16.45
CA PHE A 164 10.13 0.37 -16.73
C PHE A 164 11.17 1.12 -17.57
N GLY A 165 10.74 1.67 -18.71
CA GLY A 165 11.62 2.35 -19.66
C GLY A 165 12.09 3.72 -19.16
N GLN A 166 11.18 4.50 -18.58
CA GLN A 166 11.42 5.84 -18.06
C GLN A 166 10.66 6.05 -16.72
N ASP A 167 11.09 7.04 -15.93
CA ASP A 167 10.31 7.47 -14.77
C ASP A 167 9.13 8.34 -15.23
N LEU A 168 7.96 8.14 -14.60
CA LEU A 168 6.78 8.95 -14.91
C LEU A 168 6.88 10.32 -14.23
N ASN A 169 6.89 11.37 -15.05
CA ASN A 169 6.89 12.75 -14.54
C ASN A 169 5.48 13.23 -14.15
N LYS A 170 4.41 12.67 -14.74
CA LYS A 170 3.02 13.02 -14.42
C LYS A 170 2.07 11.90 -14.80
N VAL A 171 1.17 11.53 -13.89
CA VAL A 171 0.07 10.60 -14.17
C VAL A 171 -1.11 11.37 -14.78
N ARG A 172 -1.67 10.87 -15.90
CA ARG A 172 -2.87 11.44 -16.54
C ARG A 172 -4.11 10.67 -16.07
N SER A 173 -5.02 11.31 -15.34
CA SER A 173 -6.17 10.66 -14.71
C SER A 173 -7.19 10.15 -15.73
N GLU A 174 -7.47 10.97 -16.75
CA GLU A 174 -8.41 10.66 -17.82
C GLU A 174 -7.97 9.42 -18.62
N TYR A 175 -6.65 9.23 -18.74
CA TYR A 175 -6.06 8.05 -19.35
C TYR A 175 -6.30 6.80 -18.51
N LEU A 176 -6.15 6.86 -17.19
CA LEU A 176 -6.40 5.72 -16.30
C LEU A 176 -7.88 5.30 -16.25
N GLU A 177 -8.79 6.27 -16.26
CA GLU A 177 -10.24 6.03 -16.25
C GLU A 177 -10.70 5.22 -17.47
N SER A 178 -10.09 5.46 -18.64
CA SER A 178 -10.41 4.72 -19.87
C SER A 178 -10.13 3.21 -19.76
N PHE A 179 -9.14 2.78 -18.96
CA PHE A 179 -8.81 1.36 -18.75
C PHE A 179 -9.63 0.70 -17.65
N GLN A 180 -10.36 1.48 -16.85
CA GLN A 180 -11.27 0.93 -15.83
C GLN A 180 -12.60 0.44 -16.43
N LEU A 181 -12.91 0.80 -17.68
CA LEU A 181 -14.18 0.54 -18.36
C LEU A 181 -14.12 -0.58 -19.43
N GLY A 182 -12.95 -1.18 -19.65
CA GLY A 182 -12.76 -2.19 -20.71
C GLY A 182 -13.22 -3.60 -20.32
N SER A 183 -14.16 -4.17 -21.08
CA SER A 183 -14.75 -5.51 -20.85
C SER A 183 -14.05 -6.67 -21.59
N LYS A 184 -12.96 -6.41 -22.35
CA LYS A 184 -12.21 -7.45 -23.09
C LYS A 184 -10.77 -7.55 -22.59
N LEU A 185 -10.42 -8.71 -22.06
CA LEU A 185 -9.05 -9.07 -21.70
C LEU A 185 -8.34 -9.65 -22.93
N THR A 186 -7.30 -8.98 -23.41
CA THR A 186 -6.37 -9.54 -24.40
C THR A 186 -5.23 -10.25 -23.70
N LEU A 187 -4.72 -11.35 -24.28
CA LEU A 187 -3.67 -12.21 -23.68
C LEU A 187 -2.35 -11.49 -23.36
N THR A 188 -2.15 -10.27 -23.86
CA THR A 188 -0.95 -9.45 -23.67
C THR A 188 -1.06 -8.43 -22.54
N ASN A 189 -2.19 -8.38 -21.82
CA ASN A 189 -2.43 -7.35 -20.81
C ASN A 189 -2.00 -7.81 -19.42
N TRP A 190 -1.46 -6.88 -18.64
CA TRP A 190 -1.26 -7.09 -17.22
C TRP A 190 -2.61 -7.06 -16.52
N ILE A 191 -2.88 -8.10 -15.74
CA ILE A 191 -4.11 -8.21 -14.95
C ILE A 191 -3.80 -7.71 -13.54
N VAL A 192 -4.44 -6.61 -13.16
CA VAL A 192 -4.41 -6.10 -11.79
C VAL A 192 -5.73 -6.45 -11.14
N ILE A 193 -5.68 -7.20 -10.05
CA ILE A 193 -6.84 -7.46 -9.20
C ILE A 193 -6.76 -6.47 -8.04
N ARG A 194 -7.67 -5.51 -8.01
CA ARG A 194 -7.82 -4.60 -6.87
C ARG A 194 -8.84 -5.20 -5.91
N ILE A 195 -8.49 -5.19 -4.62
CA ILE A 195 -9.31 -5.68 -3.52
C ILE A 195 -9.51 -4.49 -2.58
N ASP A 196 -10.77 -4.17 -2.28
CA ASP A 196 -11.20 -3.02 -1.48
C ASP A 196 -12.06 -3.50 -0.31
N GLY A 197 -11.81 -3.00 0.90
CA GLY A 197 -12.56 -3.38 2.10
C GLY A 197 -13.96 -2.82 2.12
N CYS A 198 -14.92 -3.66 2.49
CA CYS A 198 -16.29 -3.26 2.69
C CYS A 198 -16.54 -2.98 4.17
N HIS A 199 -17.05 -1.78 4.48
CA HIS A 199 -17.43 -1.36 5.84
C HIS A 199 -16.33 -1.49 6.89
N PHE A 200 -15.07 -1.40 6.46
CA PHE A 200 -13.95 -1.66 7.35
C PHE A 200 -13.84 -0.55 8.42
N HIS A 201 -14.45 0.63 8.21
CA HIS A 201 -14.62 1.61 9.30
C HIS A 201 -15.24 1.05 10.57
N ARG A 202 -16.36 0.32 10.40
CA ARG A 202 -17.04 -0.36 11.49
C ARG A 202 -16.23 -1.52 12.04
N PHE A 203 -15.54 -2.26 11.17
CA PHE A 203 -14.67 -3.37 11.60
C PHE A 203 -13.58 -2.86 12.57
N ALA A 204 -12.90 -1.77 12.22
CA ALA A 204 -11.83 -1.24 13.05
C ALA A 204 -12.31 -0.59 14.35
N GLU A 205 -13.50 0.03 14.33
CA GLU A 205 -14.14 0.55 15.52
C GLU A 205 -14.50 -0.58 16.50
N VAL A 206 -15.15 -1.64 16.01
CA VAL A 206 -15.59 -2.78 16.83
C VAL A 206 -14.42 -3.56 17.44
N HIS A 207 -13.28 -3.61 16.74
CA HIS A 207 -12.06 -4.27 17.21
C HIS A 207 -11.06 -3.29 17.86
N GLU A 208 -11.46 -2.03 18.06
CA GLU A 208 -10.70 -1.00 18.78
C GLU A 208 -9.27 -0.85 18.24
N PHE A 209 -9.14 -0.64 16.92
CA PHE A 209 -7.84 -0.38 16.29
C PHE A 209 -7.36 1.04 16.58
N GLU A 210 -6.06 1.18 16.81
CA GLU A 210 -5.43 2.47 17.07
C GLU A 210 -5.50 3.41 15.85
N LYS A 211 -5.73 4.69 16.12
CA LYS A 211 -5.82 5.75 15.10
C LYS A 211 -4.61 6.69 15.18
N PRO A 212 -4.11 7.24 14.06
CA PRO A 212 -4.56 7.03 12.69
C PRO A 212 -4.05 5.73 12.06
N ASN A 213 -3.12 5.02 12.69
CA ASN A 213 -2.54 3.78 12.17
C ASN A 213 -2.36 2.79 13.32
N ASP A 214 -2.83 1.56 13.14
CA ASP A 214 -2.58 0.44 14.06
C ASP A 214 -1.53 -0.49 13.45
N GLU A 215 -0.34 -0.54 14.08
CA GLU A 215 0.79 -1.32 13.56
C GLU A 215 0.51 -2.82 13.54
N GLN A 216 -0.23 -3.35 14.52
CA GLN A 216 -0.57 -4.78 14.57
C GLN A 216 -1.55 -5.14 13.45
N ALA A 217 -2.56 -4.30 13.21
CA ALA A 217 -3.49 -4.47 12.10
C ALA A 217 -2.77 -4.41 10.74
N LEU A 218 -1.84 -3.45 10.58
CA LEU A 218 -0.97 -3.34 9.41
C LEU A 218 -0.13 -4.61 9.19
N CYS A 219 0.47 -5.14 10.25
CA CYS A 219 1.26 -6.36 10.18
C CYS A 219 0.39 -7.59 9.84
N LEU A 220 -0.82 -7.69 10.41
CA LEU A 220 -1.78 -8.73 10.09
C LEU A 220 -2.12 -8.72 8.59
N MET A 221 -2.47 -7.55 8.03
CA MET A 221 -2.81 -7.41 6.62
C MET A 221 -1.62 -7.73 5.70
N ASN A 222 -0.41 -7.31 6.07
CA ASN A 222 0.81 -7.70 5.35
C ASN A 222 1.02 -9.22 5.38
N SER A 223 0.78 -9.85 6.53
CA SER A 223 0.91 -11.30 6.68
C SER A 223 -0.14 -12.04 5.85
N CYS A 224 -1.37 -11.54 5.77
CA CYS A 224 -2.41 -12.07 4.88
C CYS A 224 -2.00 -11.95 3.41
N ALA A 225 -1.47 -10.79 2.99
CA ALA A 225 -1.01 -10.58 1.62
C ALA A 225 0.19 -11.47 1.26
N VAL A 226 1.11 -11.72 2.19
CA VAL A 226 2.20 -12.70 2.01
C VAL A 226 1.62 -14.10 1.78
N ALA A 227 0.65 -14.53 2.59
CA ALA A 227 0.04 -15.86 2.45
C ALA A 227 -0.65 -16.03 1.09
N VAL A 228 -1.37 -15.01 0.61
CA VAL A 228 -1.97 -15.02 -0.74
C VAL A 228 -0.89 -15.14 -1.82
N LEU A 229 0.24 -14.44 -1.69
CA LEU A 229 1.34 -14.60 -2.63
C LEU A 229 1.94 -16.01 -2.56
N GLU A 230 2.11 -16.58 -1.38
CA GLU A 230 2.65 -17.94 -1.24
C GLU A 230 1.74 -19.00 -1.85
N GLU A 231 0.41 -18.85 -1.69
CA GLU A 231 -0.60 -19.77 -2.22
C GLU A 231 -0.70 -19.69 -3.75
N PHE A 232 -0.78 -18.48 -4.31
CA PHE A 232 -1.01 -18.29 -5.74
C PHE A 232 0.30 -18.00 -6.48
N ASN A 233 0.79 -19.00 -7.22
CA ASN A 233 2.06 -18.91 -7.93
C ASN A 233 2.12 -17.83 -9.02
N ASP A 234 0.97 -17.52 -9.62
CA ASP A 234 0.85 -16.57 -10.74
C ASP A 234 0.84 -15.10 -10.29
N ILE A 235 0.69 -14.85 -8.99
CA ILE A 235 0.81 -13.50 -8.44
C ILE A 235 2.30 -13.16 -8.30
N VAL A 236 2.72 -12.16 -9.07
CA VAL A 236 4.12 -11.71 -9.13
C VAL A 236 4.41 -10.58 -8.14
N PHE A 237 3.46 -9.68 -7.97
CA PHE A 237 3.57 -8.48 -7.15
C PHE A 237 2.21 -8.17 -6.52
N SER A 238 2.21 -7.82 -5.24
CA SER A 238 1.09 -7.18 -4.57
C SER A 238 1.55 -5.89 -3.92
N TYR A 239 0.62 -4.95 -3.86
CA TYR A 239 0.80 -3.70 -3.18
C TYR A 239 -0.39 -3.48 -2.25
N GLY A 240 -0.12 -3.54 -0.95
CA GLY A 240 -1.07 -3.19 0.09
C GLY A 240 -1.01 -1.69 0.35
N MET A 241 -2.00 -0.98 -0.15
CA MET A 241 -2.37 0.36 0.30
C MET A 241 -3.66 0.19 1.08
N SER A 242 -3.84 0.95 2.16
CA SER A 242 -5.17 0.93 2.74
C SER A 242 -5.62 2.25 3.36
N ASP A 243 -6.77 2.69 2.84
CA ASP A 243 -7.92 3.21 3.57
C ASP A 243 -8.30 2.27 4.73
N GLU A 244 -8.10 0.96 4.56
CA GLU A 244 -8.15 -0.06 5.61
C GLU A 244 -6.95 -0.06 6.59
N TYR A 245 -6.26 1.06 6.70
CA TYR A 245 -5.30 1.28 7.79
C TYR A 245 -5.69 2.48 8.63
N ARG A 246 -6.78 3.18 8.23
CA ARG A 246 -7.10 4.55 8.66
C ARG A 246 -8.58 4.80 8.57
N TYR A 247 -9.28 4.17 9.50
CA TYR A 247 -10.73 4.27 9.57
C TYR A 247 -11.19 5.47 10.36
#